data_AF-A0A1E5L0W0-F1
#
_entry.id   AF-A0A1E5L0W0-F1
#
_cell.length_a   1.000
_cell.length_b   1.000
_cell.length_c   1.000
_cell.angle_alpha   90.00
_cell.angle_beta   90.00
_cell.angle_gamma   90.00
#
_symmetry.space_group_name_H-M   'P 1'
#
loop_
_entity.id
_entity.type
_entity.pdbx_description
1 polymer ?
#
loop_
_entity_poly.entity_id
_entity_poly.type
_entity_poly.pdbx_seq_one_letter_code
_entity_poly.pdbx_strand_id
1 'polypeptide(L)'
;MGEQVLRKKLLGIAEAQDENRQDIRLQEENIAQLDSIYTQQNQFFNELQGKWQEHELGSYLAEARDELNYCQQKSLELVTDEMEQFLYEKKNLVDQEEKATEELRFFLSAPSDKKEELKDVY
;
A
#
# COMPACT_ATOMS: atom_id res chain seq x y z
N MET A 1 57.43 -57.76 -24.01
CA MET A 1 56.89 -56.84 -22.98
C MET A 1 56.43 -55.48 -23.52
N GLY A 2 57.18 -54.80 -24.40
CA GLY A 2 56.81 -53.46 -24.90
C GLY A 2 55.45 -53.37 -25.62
N GLU A 3 55.10 -54.37 -26.44
CA GLU A 3 53.82 -54.39 -27.18
C GLU A 3 52.61 -54.55 -26.24
N GLN A 4 52.74 -55.33 -25.16
CA GLN A 4 51.68 -55.55 -24.18
C GLN A 4 51.42 -54.28 -23.34
N VAL A 5 52.46 -53.51 -23.04
CA VAL A 5 52.34 -52.20 -22.36
C VAL A 5 51.66 -51.18 -23.28
N LEU A 6 52.03 -51.16 -24.57
CA LEU A 6 51.42 -50.25 -25.54
C LEU A 6 49.93 -50.55 -25.74
N ARG A 7 49.54 -51.82 -25.88
CA ARG A 7 48.12 -52.23 -25.97
C ARG A 7 47.31 -51.80 -24.74
N LYS A 8 47.85 -51.95 -23.54
CA LYS A 8 47.18 -51.52 -22.30
C LYS A 8 46.95 -50.01 -22.26
N LYS A 9 47.91 -49.21 -22.73
CA LYS A 9 47.76 -47.75 -22.83
C LYS A 9 46.71 -47.34 -23.87
N LEU A 10 46.72 -47.97 -25.04
CA LEU A 10 45.74 -47.69 -26.10
C LEU A 10 44.32 -48.06 -25.68
N LEU A 11 44.15 -49.17 -24.95
CA LEU A 11 42.85 -49.56 -24.41
C LEU A 11 42.33 -48.52 -23.41
N GLY A 12 43.16 -48.06 -22.47
CA GLY A 12 42.74 -47.03 -21.51
C GLY A 12 42.40 -45.68 -22.17
N ILE A 13 43.04 -45.34 -23.30
CA ILE A 13 42.66 -44.14 -24.08
C ILE A 13 41.30 -44.35 -24.76
N ALA A 14 41.04 -45.54 -25.31
CA ALA A 14 39.77 -45.85 -25.96
C ALA A 14 38.61 -45.85 -24.96
N GLU A 15 38.81 -46.43 -23.77
CA GLU A 15 37.83 -46.42 -22.67
C GLU A 15 37.53 -44.99 -22.20
N ALA A 16 38.56 -44.17 -21.94
CA ALA A 16 38.37 -42.77 -21.56
C ALA A 16 37.73 -41.92 -22.67
N GLN A 17 37.93 -42.25 -23.94
CA GLN A 17 37.25 -41.57 -25.05
C GLN A 17 35.78 -41.97 -25.16
N ASP A 18 35.44 -43.22 -24.84
CA ASP A 18 34.05 -43.67 -24.85
C ASP A 18 33.25 -43.06 -23.69
N GLU A 19 33.84 -42.99 -22.50
CA GLU A 19 33.27 -42.28 -21.33
C GLU A 19 33.00 -40.80 -21.66
N ASN A 20 33.99 -40.10 -22.22
CA ASN A 20 33.82 -38.69 -22.64
C ASN A 20 32.71 -38.51 -23.69
N ARG A 21 32.53 -39.46 -24.61
CA ARG A 21 31.45 -39.39 -25.60
C ARG A 21 30.08 -39.58 -24.96
N GLN A 22 29.97 -40.45 -23.96
CA GLN A 22 28.74 -40.65 -23.22
C GLN A 22 28.39 -39.39 -22.41
N ASP A 23 29.38 -38.78 -21.75
CA ASP A 23 29.20 -37.53 -21.00
C ASP A 23 28.74 -36.37 -21.89
N ILE A 24 29.32 -36.23 -23.09
CA ILE A 24 28.91 -35.21 -24.06
C ILE A 24 27.45 -35.40 -24.47
N ARG A 25 27.02 -36.63 -24.76
CA ARG A 25 25.62 -36.91 -25.13
C ARG A 25 24.65 -36.58 -24.00
N LEU A 26 25.00 -36.94 -22.76
CA LEU A 26 24.18 -36.61 -21.59
C LEU A 26 24.08 -35.09 -21.39
N GLN A 27 25.16 -34.35 -21.66
CA GLN A 27 25.12 -32.88 -21.61
C GLN A 27 24.23 -32.29 -22.71
N GLU A 28 24.31 -32.80 -23.94
CA GLU A 28 23.44 -32.37 -25.06
C GLU A 28 21.96 -32.63 -24.77
N GLU A 29 21.62 -33.79 -24.18
CA GLU A 29 20.26 -34.12 -23.76
C GLU A 29 19.76 -33.17 -22.66
N ASN A 30 20.60 -32.88 -21.66
CA ASN A 30 20.27 -31.93 -20.60
C ASN A 30 20.06 -30.51 -21.14
N ILE A 31 20.89 -30.07 -22.09
CA ILE A 31 20.74 -28.76 -22.73
C ILE A 31 19.40 -28.68 -23.47
N ALA A 32 19.05 -29.70 -24.26
CA ALA A 32 17.78 -29.73 -24.98
C ALA A 32 16.56 -29.71 -24.03
N GLN A 33 16.65 -30.39 -22.89
CA GLN A 33 15.61 -30.35 -21.86
C GLN A 33 15.48 -28.97 -21.22
N LEU A 34 16.61 -28.31 -20.93
CA LEU A 34 16.60 -26.95 -20.38
C LEU A 34 15.99 -25.94 -21.35
N ASP A 35 16.29 -26.04 -22.64
CA ASP A 35 15.70 -25.18 -23.67
C ASP A 35 14.18 -25.37 -23.78
N SER A 36 13.71 -26.62 -23.68
CA SER A 36 12.27 -26.92 -23.64
C SER A 36 11.59 -26.33 -22.40
N ILE A 37 12.21 -26.46 -21.21
CA ILE A 37 11.68 -25.90 -19.97
C ILE A 37 11.62 -24.36 -20.07
N TYR A 38 12.68 -23.74 -20.58
CA TYR A 38 12.74 -22.29 -20.74
C TYR A 38 11.65 -21.77 -21.68
N THR A 39 11.39 -22.49 -22.79
CA THR A 39 10.33 -22.17 -23.74
C THR A 39 8.94 -22.23 -23.10
N GLN A 40 8.68 -23.28 -22.31
CA GLN A 40 7.40 -23.45 -21.61
C GLN A 40 7.20 -22.38 -20.52
N GLN A 41 8.25 -22.02 -19.79
CA GLN A 41 8.19 -20.94 -18.80
C GLN A 41 7.84 -19.60 -19.45
N ASN A 42 8.48 -19.27 -20.58
CA ASN A 42 8.17 -18.03 -21.29
C ASN A 42 6.74 -17.99 -21.85
N GLN A 43 6.24 -19.12 -22.37
CA GLN A 43 4.84 -19.22 -22.80
C GLN A 43 3.88 -18.99 -21.63
N PHE A 44 4.13 -19.62 -20.48
CA PHE A 44 3.34 -19.44 -19.27
C PHE A 44 3.35 -17.98 -18.78
N PHE A 45 4.52 -17.32 -18.74
CA PHE A 45 4.61 -15.92 -18.32
C PHE A 45 3.90 -14.97 -19.27
N ASN A 46 4.00 -15.20 -20.59
CA ASN A 46 3.29 -14.39 -21.59
C ASN A 46 1.77 -14.56 -21.49
N GLU A 47 1.28 -15.78 -21.26
CA GLU A 47 -0.14 -16.06 -21.03
C GLU A 47 -0.64 -15.43 -19.73
N LEU A 48 0.15 -15.50 -18.65
CA LEU A 48 -0.17 -14.88 -17.36
C LEU A 48 -0.20 -13.35 -17.49
N GLN A 49 0.77 -12.77 -18.20
CA GLN A 49 0.84 -11.34 -18.48
C GLN A 49 -0.38 -10.88 -19.31
N GLY A 50 -0.77 -11.63 -20.35
CA GLY A 50 -1.97 -11.34 -21.14
C GLY A 50 -3.23 -11.32 -20.27
N LYS A 51 -3.41 -12.34 -19.42
CA LYS A 51 -4.55 -12.42 -18.49
C LYS A 51 -4.54 -11.31 -17.44
N TRP A 52 -3.37 -10.95 -16.91
CA TRP A 52 -3.21 -9.83 -15.98
C TRP A 52 -3.53 -8.47 -16.60
N GLN A 53 -3.16 -8.27 -17.87
CA GLN A 53 -3.45 -7.05 -18.61
C GLN A 53 -4.93 -6.94 -19.00
N GLU A 54 -5.60 -8.07 -19.26
CA GLU A 54 -6.96 -8.08 -19.79
C GLU A 54 -8.06 -7.90 -18.73
N HIS A 55 -7.86 -8.29 -17.46
CA HIS A 55 -9.02 -8.48 -16.57
C HIS A 55 -9.04 -7.79 -15.19
N GLU A 56 -7.92 -7.29 -14.66
CA GLU A 56 -7.89 -6.91 -13.23
C GLU A 56 -7.45 -5.48 -12.95
N LEU A 57 -6.43 -4.94 -13.62
CA LEU A 57 -5.91 -3.62 -13.23
C LEU A 57 -6.90 -2.47 -13.48
N GLY A 58 -7.66 -2.52 -14.59
CA GLY A 58 -8.66 -1.50 -14.90
C GLY A 58 -9.87 -1.52 -13.96
N SER A 59 -10.36 -2.70 -13.59
CA SER A 59 -11.50 -2.85 -12.66
C SER A 59 -11.10 -2.46 -11.25
N TYR A 60 -9.97 -2.96 -10.75
CA TYR A 60 -9.50 -2.62 -9.41
C TYR A 60 -9.14 -1.14 -9.26
N LEU A 61 -8.58 -0.50 -10.29
CA LEU A 61 -8.31 0.95 -10.25
C LEU A 61 -9.60 1.78 -10.29
N ALA A 62 -10.64 1.32 -11.00
CA ALA A 62 -11.94 1.98 -10.99
C ALA A 62 -12.63 1.84 -9.62
N GLU A 63 -12.67 0.63 -9.08
CA GLU A 63 -13.25 0.33 -7.75
C GLU A 63 -12.51 1.10 -6.63
N ALA A 64 -11.17 1.06 -6.61
CA ALA A 64 -10.39 1.78 -5.62
C ALA A 64 -10.54 3.30 -5.73
N ARG A 65 -10.72 3.83 -6.95
CA ARG A 65 -11.01 5.26 -7.16
C ARG A 65 -12.38 5.63 -6.61
N ASP A 66 -13.39 4.80 -6.83
CA ASP A 66 -14.75 5.05 -6.36
C ASP A 66 -14.83 4.98 -4.83
N GLU A 67 -14.17 4.00 -4.21
CA GLU A 67 -14.05 3.89 -2.75
C GLU A 67 -13.32 5.11 -2.14
N LEU A 68 -12.23 5.55 -2.77
CA LEU A 68 -11.49 6.74 -2.32
C LEU A 68 -12.38 7.99 -2.35
N ASN A 69 -13.11 8.21 -3.45
CA ASN A 69 -14.01 9.36 -3.59
C ASN A 69 -15.13 9.32 -2.53
N TYR A 70 -15.69 8.15 -2.27
CA TYR A 70 -16.72 7.96 -1.25
C TYR A 70 -16.19 8.32 0.15
N CYS A 71 -15.03 7.78 0.52
CA CYS A 71 -14.39 8.07 1.81
C CYS A 71 -14.04 9.55 1.97
N GLN A 72 -13.52 10.19 0.92
CA GLN A 72 -13.21 11.63 0.92
C GLN A 72 -14.47 12.48 1.14
N GLN A 73 -15.55 12.17 0.42
CA GLN A 73 -16.80 12.89 0.56
C GLN A 73 -17.39 12.75 1.96
N LYS A 74 -17.37 11.53 2.53
CA LYS A 74 -17.87 11.28 3.88
C LYS A 74 -17.03 11.92 4.97
N SER A 75 -15.71 11.91 4.82
CA SER A 75 -14.82 12.61 5.76
C SER A 75 -15.03 14.12 5.70
N LEU A 76 -15.27 14.69 4.52
CA LEU A 76 -15.52 16.12 4.36
C LEU A 76 -16.86 16.52 5.00
N GLU A 77 -17.91 15.72 4.79
CA GLU A 77 -19.23 15.91 5.41
C GLU A 77 -19.09 15.94 6.94
N LEU A 78 -18.45 14.93 7.54
CA LEU A 78 -18.25 14.86 8.99
C LEU A 78 -17.50 16.08 9.56
N VAL A 79 -16.39 16.47 8.93
CA VAL A 79 -15.60 17.63 9.40
C VAL A 79 -16.39 18.93 9.26
N THR A 80 -17.20 19.05 8.22
CA THR A 80 -18.05 20.23 8.01
C THR A 80 -19.11 20.31 9.11
N ASP A 81 -19.79 19.21 9.40
CA ASP A 81 -20.81 19.14 10.46
C ASP A 81 -20.21 19.47 11.84
N GLU A 82 -19.05 18.91 12.16
CA GLU A 82 -18.34 19.20 13.43
C GLU A 82 -17.91 20.68 13.51
N MET A 83 -17.43 21.24 12.40
CA MET A 83 -17.04 22.65 12.35
C MET A 83 -18.25 23.58 12.50
N GLU A 84 -19.38 23.25 11.87
CA GLU A 84 -20.62 24.01 12.02
C GLU A 84 -21.11 23.98 13.47
N GLN A 85 -21.08 22.83 14.13
CA GLN A 85 -21.40 22.72 15.56
C GLN A 85 -20.45 23.56 16.41
N PHE A 86 -19.14 23.48 16.16
CA PHE A 86 -18.16 24.25 16.91
C PHE A 86 -18.36 25.77 16.74
N LEU A 87 -18.63 26.22 15.51
CA LEU A 87 -18.95 27.63 15.24
C LEU A 87 -20.21 28.08 15.97
N TYR A 88 -21.23 27.23 16.01
CA TYR A 88 -22.47 27.50 16.76
C TYR A 88 -22.20 27.64 18.26
N GLU A 89 -21.45 26.70 18.85
CA GLU A 89 -21.07 26.74 20.27
C GLU A 89 -20.24 27.98 20.60
N LYS A 90 -19.27 28.33 19.74
CA LYS A 90 -18.44 29.53 19.92
C LYS A 90 -19.26 30.80 19.85
N LYS A 91 -20.19 30.89 18.90
CA LYS A 91 -21.10 32.03 18.82
C LYS A 91 -21.92 32.18 20.10
N ASN A 92 -22.49 31.09 20.60
CA ASN A 92 -23.25 31.12 21.85
C ASN A 92 -22.40 31.57 23.05
N LEU A 93 -21.13 31.15 23.13
CA LEU A 93 -20.22 31.60 24.18
C LEU A 93 -19.90 33.09 24.08
N VAL A 94 -19.65 33.60 22.87
CA VAL A 94 -19.42 35.04 22.64
C VAL A 94 -20.67 35.84 23.04
N ASP A 95 -21.85 35.40 22.62
CA ASP A 95 -23.12 36.05 22.99
C ASP A 95 -23.35 36.06 24.52
N GLN A 96 -22.89 35.01 25.24
CA GLN A 96 -22.93 34.97 26.70
C GLN A 96 -21.91 35.90 27.35
N GLU A 97 -20.68 35.97 26.83
CA GLU A 97 -19.63 36.86 27.32
C GLU A 97 -20.01 38.34 27.12
N GLU A 98 -20.61 38.68 25.98
CA GLU A 98 -21.11 40.03 25.69
C GLU A 98 -22.19 40.42 26.71
N LYS A 99 -23.17 39.55 26.96
CA LYS A 99 -24.21 39.78 27.97
C LYS A 99 -23.62 39.96 29.37
N ALA A 100 -22.71 39.07 29.79
CA ALA A 100 -22.06 39.18 31.09
C ALA A 100 -21.24 40.47 31.22
N THR A 101 -20.57 40.89 30.14
CA THR A 101 -19.81 42.14 30.11
C THR A 101 -20.71 43.36 30.20
N GLU A 102 -21.86 43.34 29.53
CA GLU A 102 -22.88 44.40 29.62
C GLU A 102 -23.47 44.48 31.04
N GLU A 103 -23.80 43.34 31.65
CA GLU A 103 -24.28 43.26 33.03
C GLU A 103 -23.24 43.79 34.04
N LEU A 104 -21.96 43.40 33.89
CA LEU A 104 -20.87 43.91 34.72
C LEU A 104 -20.67 45.41 34.52
N ARG A 105 -20.72 45.92 33.28
CA ARG A 105 -20.64 47.36 33.01
C ARG A 105 -21.80 48.10 33.68
N PHE A 106 -23.01 47.59 33.57
CA PHE A 106 -24.18 48.16 34.24
C PHE A 106 -23.96 48.20 35.76
N PHE A 107 -23.59 47.09 36.38
CA PHE A 107 -23.29 47.00 37.81
C PHE A 107 -22.20 47.99 38.23
N LEU A 108 -21.08 48.05 37.52
CA LEU A 108 -19.97 48.94 37.86
C LEU A 108 -20.33 50.42 37.73
N SER A 109 -21.15 50.78 36.73
CA SER A 109 -21.64 52.13 36.48
C SER A 109 -22.77 52.58 37.42
N ALA A 110 -23.38 51.65 38.17
CA ALA A 110 -24.41 51.99 39.14
C ALA A 110 -23.82 52.75 40.35
N PRO A 111 -24.48 53.82 40.83
CA PRO A 111 -24.04 54.57 42.02
C PRO A 111 -23.96 53.68 43.27
N SER A 112 -23.04 54.00 44.19
CA SER A 112 -22.70 53.19 45.37
C SER A 112 -23.92 52.71 46.17
N ASP A 113 -24.93 53.57 46.34
CA ASP A 113 -26.08 53.30 47.19
C ASP A 113 -27.05 52.25 46.61
N LYS A 114 -26.96 51.94 45.31
CA LYS A 114 -27.78 50.89 44.66
C LYS A 114 -27.09 49.53 44.56
N LYS A 115 -25.80 49.44 44.91
CA LYS A 115 -25.05 48.17 44.88
C LYS A 115 -25.36 47.27 46.08
N GLU A 116 -25.85 47.85 47.18
CA GLU A 116 -26.26 47.13 48.38
C GLU A 116 -27.60 46.40 48.19
N GLU A 117 -28.52 46.94 47.39
CA GLU A 117 -29.81 46.29 47.09
C GLU A 117 -29.71 45.10 46.12
N LEU A 118 -28.63 45.01 45.33
CA LEU A 118 -28.44 43.94 44.34
C LEU A 118 -27.80 42.65 44.91
N LYS A 119 -27.34 42.68 46.17
CA LYS A 119 -26.78 41.48 46.83
C LYS A 119 -27.85 40.47 47.24
N ASP A 120 -29.10 40.89 47.42
CA ASP A 120 -30.19 40.03 47.91
C ASP A 120 -31.03 39.37 46.79
N VAL A 121 -30.62 39.55 45.52
CA VAL A 121 -31.26 38.93 44.36
C VAL A 121 -30.42 37.78 43.75
N TYR A 122 -29.25 37.49 44.35
CA TYR A 122 -28.39 36.34 44.00
C TYR A 122 -28.04 35.49 45.21
#